data_AF-A0A085LFM4-F1
#
_entry.id   AF-A0A085LFM4-F1
#
_cell.length_a   1.000
_cell.length_b   1.000
_cell.length_c   1.000
_cell.angle_alpha   90.00
_cell.angle_beta   90.00
_cell.angle_gamma   90.00
#
_symmetry.space_group_name_H-M   'P 1'
#
loop_
_entity.id
_entity.type
_entity.pdbx_description
1 polymer ?
#
loop_
_entity_poly.entity_id
_entity_poly.type
_entity_poly.pdbx_seq_one_letter_code
_entity_poly.pdbx_strand_id
1 'polypeptide(L)'
;MPVEPQDVVVLDDAGRPVVVDARLAMSGEPATVRWPVLAPEEGPRRAGPRDETALLGPGSSRAVVDWAGPWPLAERWWTPAPRRRVHVQVLLDDGRGLLLASARGRWTVEGLYD
;
A
#
# COMPACT_ATOMS: atom_id res chain seq x y z
N MET A 1 -1.52 -15.85 -7.77
CA MET A 1 -2.38 -14.94 -8.54
C MET A 1 -1.83 -13.53 -8.35
N PRO A 2 -1.64 -12.71 -9.40
CA PRO A 2 -1.28 -11.31 -9.17
C PRO A 2 -2.42 -10.67 -8.37
N VAL A 3 -2.11 -10.12 -7.19
CA VAL A 3 -3.06 -9.30 -6.46
C VAL A 3 -3.31 -8.05 -7.30
N GLU A 4 -4.57 -7.70 -7.53
CA GLU A 4 -4.87 -6.45 -8.20
C GLU A 4 -4.39 -5.29 -7.30
N PRO A 5 -3.66 -4.29 -7.83
CA PRO A 5 -3.08 -3.25 -6.99
C PRO A 5 -4.17 -2.54 -6.18
N GLN A 6 -4.14 -2.69 -4.87
CA GLN A 6 -5.15 -2.12 -3.97
C GLN A 6 -4.65 -0.79 -3.42
N ASP A 7 -5.40 0.29 -3.63
CA ASP A 7 -5.07 1.61 -3.08
C ASP A 7 -5.07 1.58 -1.54
N VAL A 8 -4.04 2.16 -0.93
CA VAL A 8 -3.90 2.32 0.51
C VAL A 8 -3.36 3.71 0.87
N VAL A 9 -3.55 4.10 2.13
CA VAL A 9 -2.93 5.27 2.73
C VAL A 9 -1.97 4.79 3.80
N VAL A 10 -0.70 5.18 3.68
CA VAL A 10 0.32 4.94 4.72
C VAL A 10 0.40 6.18 5.60
N LEU A 11 0.30 6.02 6.90
CA LEU A 11 0.33 7.09 7.89
C LEU A 11 1.55 6.94 8.82
N ASP A 12 2.10 8.07 9.25
CA ASP A 12 3.12 8.12 10.31
C ASP A 12 2.50 8.03 11.72
N ASP A 13 3.34 8.07 12.74
CA ASP A 13 2.94 8.04 14.15
C ASP A 13 2.03 9.19 14.56
N ALA A 14 2.13 10.33 13.88
CA ALA A 14 1.28 11.50 14.03
C ALA A 14 -0.01 11.44 13.20
N GLY A 15 -0.26 10.34 12.48
CA GLY A 15 -1.43 10.15 11.63
C GLY A 15 -1.39 10.94 10.32
N ARG A 16 -0.22 11.44 9.91
CA ARG A 16 -0.03 12.18 8.65
C ARG A 16 0.31 11.21 7.51
N PRO A 17 -0.17 11.45 6.28
CA PRO A 17 0.21 10.64 5.13
C PRO A 17 1.72 10.64 4.90
N VAL A 18 2.31 9.44 4.83
CA VAL A 18 3.70 9.24 4.47
C VAL A 18 3.86 9.46 2.97
N VAL A 19 4.76 10.36 2.60
CA VAL A 19 5.16 10.57 1.21
C VAL A 19 6.63 10.21 1.02
N VAL A 20 6.99 9.80 -0.20
CA VAL A 20 8.38 9.60 -0.60
C VAL A 20 8.76 10.69 -1.58
N ASP A 21 9.83 11.41 -1.28
CA ASP A 21 10.29 12.51 -2.13
C ASP A 21 11.15 12.04 -3.33
N ALA A 22 11.69 13.00 -4.08
CA ALA A 22 12.55 12.72 -5.22
C ALA A 22 13.88 12.03 -4.84
N ARG A 23 14.34 12.20 -3.59
CA ARG A 23 15.59 11.65 -3.05
C ARG A 23 15.40 10.34 -2.30
N LEU A 24 14.18 9.77 -2.34
CA LEU A 24 13.80 8.57 -1.60
C LEU A 24 13.73 8.78 -0.08
N ALA A 25 13.63 10.02 0.39
CA ALA A 25 13.35 10.28 1.80
C ALA A 25 11.85 10.08 2.08
N MET A 26 11.53 9.35 3.14
CA MET A 26 10.17 9.23 3.67
C MET A 26 9.90 10.39 4.63
N SER A 27 8.72 11.01 4.54
CA SER A 27 8.33 12.15 5.40
C SER A 27 8.16 11.77 6.88
N GLY A 28 8.01 10.49 7.17
CA GLY A 28 7.89 9.88 8.49
C GLY A 28 7.99 8.36 8.34
N GLU A 29 8.21 7.67 9.46
CA GLU A 29 8.19 6.22 9.48
C GLU A 29 6.76 5.70 9.24
N PRO A 30 6.58 4.61 8.48
CA PRO A 30 5.26 4.04 8.27
C PRO A 30 4.79 3.39 9.57
N ALA A 31 3.77 3.95 10.20
CA ALA A 31 3.22 3.45 11.46
C ALA A 31 1.87 2.76 11.27
N THR A 32 1.12 3.10 10.22
CA THR A 32 -0.20 2.50 9.97
C THR A 32 -0.48 2.42 8.47
N VAL A 33 -1.03 1.29 8.03
CA VAL A 33 -1.61 1.13 6.69
C VAL A 33 -3.12 1.17 6.82
N ARG A 34 -3.77 2.02 6.02
CA ARG A 34 -5.22 2.16 5.97
C ARG A 34 -5.74 1.87 4.58
N TRP A 35 -6.75 1.01 4.50
CA TRP A 35 -7.50 0.77 3.28
C TRP A 35 -8.64 1.79 3.21
N PRO A 36 -8.61 2.75 2.27
CA PRO A 36 -9.69 3.70 2.13
C PRO A 36 -10.99 2.98 1.77
N VAL A 37 -12.11 3.50 2.27
CA VAL A 37 -13.41 3.13 1.71
C VAL A 37 -13.49 3.84 0.36
N LEU A 38 -13.39 3.08 -0.73
CA LEU A 38 -13.82 3.57 -2.03
C LEU A 38 -15.28 3.98 -1.87
N ALA A 39 -15.59 5.26 -2.08
CA ALA A 39 -16.98 5.68 -2.20
C ALA A 39 -17.64 4.76 -3.24
N PRO A 40 -18.78 4.12 -2.94
CA PRO A 40 -19.37 3.17 -3.86
C PRO A 40 -19.77 3.93 -5.13
N GLU A 41 -19.16 3.61 -6.27
CA GLU A 41 -19.84 3.73 -7.54
C GLU A 41 -21.02 2.74 -7.45
N GLU A 42 -22.25 3.26 -7.49
CA GLU A 42 -23.48 2.52 -7.15
C GLU A 42 -23.65 1.26 -8.00
N GLY A 43 -23.36 0.09 -7.42
CA GLY A 43 -23.53 -1.23 -8.03
C GLY A 43 -23.88 -2.30 -7.00
N PRO A 44 -24.66 -3.34 -7.35
CA PRO A 44 -25.28 -4.22 -6.37
C PRO A 44 -24.25 -5.10 -5.65
N ARG A 45 -24.26 -5.02 -4.32
CA ARG A 45 -23.39 -5.80 -3.42
C ARG A 45 -23.73 -7.29 -3.48
N ARG A 46 -22.79 -8.11 -3.95
CA ARG A 46 -22.75 -9.55 -3.61
C ARG A 46 -21.77 -9.74 -2.45
N ALA A 47 -22.28 -10.17 -1.30
CA ALA A 47 -21.46 -10.68 -0.21
C ALA A 47 -20.91 -12.06 -0.64
N GLY A 48 -19.69 -12.07 -1.16
CA GLY A 48 -18.91 -13.28 -1.37
C GLY A 48 -18.43 -13.87 -0.04
N PRO A 49 -17.93 -15.13 -0.04
CA PRO A 49 -17.47 -15.80 1.17
C PRO A 49 -16.38 -14.99 1.87
N ARG A 50 -16.34 -15.07 3.21
CA ARG A 50 -15.32 -14.42 4.03
C ARG A 50 -13.96 -15.02 3.69
N ASP A 51 -13.24 -14.35 2.80
CA ASP A 51 -11.84 -14.59 2.53
C ASP A 51 -11.01 -13.96 3.67
N GLU A 52 -9.92 -14.58 4.11
CA GLU A 52 -9.06 -14.05 5.18
C GLU A 52 -8.33 -12.77 4.72
N THR A 53 -8.17 -12.62 3.40
CA THR A 53 -7.82 -11.37 2.72
C THR A 53 -8.87 -10.26 2.94
N ALA A 54 -10.15 -10.60 3.16
CA ALA A 54 -11.23 -9.64 3.37
C ALA A 54 -11.11 -8.86 4.70
N LEU A 55 -10.24 -9.30 5.63
CA LEU A 55 -9.88 -8.51 6.81
C LEU A 55 -9.05 -7.25 6.47
N LEU A 56 -8.47 -7.18 5.26
CA LEU A 56 -7.93 -5.96 4.63
C LEU A 56 -9.00 -5.27 3.77
N GLY A 57 -10.24 -5.31 4.24
CA GLY A 57 -11.40 -4.74 3.55
C GLY A 57 -11.38 -3.20 3.57
N PRO A 58 -12.19 -2.56 2.72
CA PRO A 58 -12.33 -1.11 2.70
C PRO A 58 -12.69 -0.56 4.09
N GLY A 59 -11.99 0.47 4.54
CA GLY A 59 -12.19 1.10 5.85
C GLY A 59 -11.39 0.47 6.99
N SER A 60 -10.68 -0.63 6.76
CA SER A 60 -9.78 -1.23 7.75
C SER A 60 -8.46 -0.44 7.89
N SER A 61 -7.82 -0.59 9.03
CA SER A 61 -6.48 -0.09 9.30
C SER A 61 -5.69 -1.10 10.12
N ARG A 62 -4.38 -1.20 9.87
CA ARG A 62 -3.45 -2.10 10.56
C ARG A 62 -2.21 -1.33 10.98
N ALA A 63 -1.73 -1.57 12.20
CA ALA A 63 -0.47 -1.00 12.65
C ALA A 63 0.70 -1.69 11.95
N VAL A 64 1.74 -0.91 11.65
CA VAL A 64 3.02 -1.41 11.13
C VAL A 64 3.93 -1.64 12.32
N VAL A 65 4.47 -2.85 12.44
CA VAL A 65 5.37 -3.24 13.52
C VAL A 65 6.83 -3.29 13.10
N ASP A 66 7.10 -3.44 11.79
CA ASP A 66 8.44 -3.36 11.21
C ASP A 66 8.35 -2.97 9.72
N TRP A 67 9.43 -2.45 9.13
CA TRP A 67 9.47 -2.07 7.72
C TRP A 67 10.88 -2.04 7.14
N ALA A 68 10.98 -2.17 5.81
CA ALA A 68 12.23 -2.12 5.06
C ALA A 68 12.07 -1.34 3.75
N GLY A 69 13.14 -0.68 3.33
CA GLY A 69 13.20 0.21 2.16
C GLY A 69 13.55 1.64 2.56
N PRO A 70 13.25 2.65 1.72
CA PRO A 70 12.60 2.58 0.41
C PRO A 70 13.54 2.13 -0.74
N TRP A 71 13.06 1.29 -1.65
CA TRP A 71 13.81 0.85 -2.84
C TRP A 71 13.26 1.46 -4.12
N PRO A 72 14.06 2.16 -4.93
CA PRO A 72 13.61 2.72 -6.20
C PRO A 72 13.41 1.62 -7.25
N LEU A 73 12.32 1.71 -8.02
CA LEU A 73 12.06 0.85 -9.17
C LEU A 73 11.80 1.69 -10.43
N ALA A 74 12.51 1.36 -11.50
CA ALA A 74 12.27 1.90 -12.84
C ALA A 74 11.50 0.86 -13.66
N GLU A 75 10.23 1.13 -13.93
CA GLU A 75 9.37 0.33 -14.78
C GLU A 75 9.31 0.91 -16.19
N ARG A 76 9.07 0.06 -17.19
CA ARG A 76 8.90 0.47 -18.61
C ARG A 76 10.05 1.36 -19.11
N TRP A 77 11.23 1.19 -18.54
CA TRP A 77 12.43 2.00 -18.83
C TRP A 77 12.88 1.84 -20.29
N TRP A 78 12.51 0.74 -20.92
CA TRP A 78 12.73 0.46 -22.34
C TRP A 78 11.72 1.17 -23.27
N THR A 79 10.76 1.90 -22.73
CA THR A 79 9.74 2.65 -23.49
C THR A 79 9.94 4.16 -23.36
N PRO A 80 9.42 4.99 -24.29
CA PRO A 80 9.48 6.45 -24.18
C PRO A 80 8.73 7.04 -22.97
N ALA A 81 7.95 6.22 -22.24
CA ALA A 81 7.17 6.62 -21.08
C ALA A 81 7.57 5.75 -19.85
N PRO A 82 8.80 5.93 -19.33
CA PRO A 82 9.24 5.21 -18.13
C PRO A 82 8.36 5.59 -16.92
N ARG A 83 8.24 4.67 -15.98
CA ARG A 83 7.52 4.88 -14.73
C ARG A 83 8.48 4.66 -13.57
N ARG A 84 8.49 5.60 -12.62
CA ARG A 84 9.25 5.45 -11.37
C ARG A 84 8.28 5.05 -10.27
N ARG A 85 8.66 4.03 -9.52
CA ARG A 85 8.01 3.60 -8.29
C ARG A 85 9.03 3.51 -7.16
N VAL A 86 8.52 3.44 -5.95
CA VAL A 86 9.32 3.15 -4.76
C VAL A 86 8.64 2.02 -4.02
N HIS A 87 9.37 0.94 -3.72
CA HIS A 87 8.87 -0.14 -2.90
C HIS A 87 9.25 0.04 -1.43
N VAL A 88 8.31 -0.26 -0.56
CA VAL A 88 8.51 -0.41 0.88
C VAL A 88 7.84 -1.72 1.29
N GLN A 89 8.56 -2.53 2.06
CA GLN A 89 7.98 -3.71 2.69
C GLN A 89 7.59 -3.35 4.12
N VAL A 90 6.40 -3.74 4.55
CA VAL A 90 5.92 -3.53 5.92
C VAL A 90 5.46 -4.84 6.53
N LEU A 91 5.67 -5.00 7.84
CA LEU A 91 5.11 -6.07 8.66
C LEU A 91 3.97 -5.48 9.49
N LEU A 92 2.80 -6.12 9.46
CA LEU A 92 1.61 -5.68 10.17
C LEU A 92 1.49 -6.31 11.56
N ASP A 93 0.65 -5.72 12.40
CA ASP A 93 0.33 -6.20 13.76
C ASP A 93 -0.24 -7.63 13.83
N ASP A 94 -0.78 -8.15 12.73
CA ASP A 94 -1.32 -9.49 12.61
C ASP A 94 -0.31 -10.50 12.04
N GLY A 95 0.95 -10.10 11.87
CA GLY A 95 2.04 -10.93 11.38
C GLY A 95 2.22 -10.92 9.86
N ARG A 96 1.28 -10.33 9.10
CA ARG A 96 1.35 -10.34 7.63
C ARG A 96 2.33 -9.29 7.10
N GLY A 97 3.08 -9.67 6.06
CA GLY A 97 3.93 -8.77 5.30
C GLY A 97 3.21 -8.15 4.10
N LEU A 98 3.36 -6.86 3.83
CA LEU A 98 2.90 -6.24 2.58
C LEU A 98 4.07 -5.67 1.78
N LEU A 99 3.99 -5.79 0.46
CA LEU A 99 4.78 -4.98 -0.47
C LEU A 99 3.95 -3.79 -0.92
N LEU A 100 4.37 -2.59 -0.51
CA LEU A 100 3.75 -1.33 -0.90
C LEU A 100 4.56 -0.68 -2.02
N ALA A 101 3.87 -0.10 -3.00
CA ALA A 101 4.48 0.73 -4.02
C ALA A 101 3.97 2.17 -3.95
N SER A 102 4.88 3.13 -3.85
CA SER A 102 4.61 4.55 -3.99
C SER A 102 4.88 5.03 -5.40
N ALA A 103 3.90 5.69 -6.01
CA ALA A 103 4.03 6.37 -7.29
C ALA A 103 3.16 7.62 -7.31
N ARG A 104 3.74 8.77 -7.69
CA ARG A 104 3.02 10.05 -7.78
C ARG A 104 2.24 10.41 -6.50
N GLY A 105 2.82 10.13 -5.33
CA GLY A 105 2.23 10.41 -4.02
C GLY A 105 1.08 9.49 -3.62
N ARG A 106 0.84 8.39 -4.35
CA ARG A 106 -0.14 7.36 -4.01
C ARG A 106 0.56 6.06 -3.64
N TRP A 107 -0.04 5.31 -2.73
CA TRP A 107 0.42 3.99 -2.30
C TRP A 107 -0.53 2.90 -2.78
N THR A 108 0.02 1.80 -3.30
CA THR A 108 -0.71 0.58 -3.65
C THR A 108 -0.10 -0.63 -2.95
N VAL A 109 -0.91 -1.63 -2.64
CA VAL A 109 -0.44 -2.97 -2.26
C VAL A 109 -0.17 -3.76 -3.54
N GLU A 110 1.08 -4.14 -3.77
CA GLU A 110 1.49 -4.96 -4.92
C GLU A 110 1.65 -6.44 -4.55
N GLY A 111 1.70 -6.76 -3.26
CA GLY A 111 1.86 -8.12 -2.75
C GLY A 111 1.55 -8.26 -1.26
N LEU A 112 1.09 -9.45 -0.88
CA LEU A 112 0.87 -9.89 0.49
C LEU A 112 1.73 -11.14 0.73
N TYR A 113 2.37 -11.21 1.90
CA TYR A 113 3.15 -12.32 2.41
C TYR A 113 2.61 -12.71 3.80
N ASP A 114 2.69 -13.98 4.13
CA ASP A 114 2.37 -14.55 5.45
C ASP A 114 3.66 -15.06 6.10
#